data_AF-A0A967YHV5-F1
#
_entry.id   AF-A0A967YHV5-F1
#
_cell.length_a   1.000
_cell.length_b   1.000
_cell.length_c   1.000
_cell.angle_alpha   90.00
_cell.angle_beta   90.00
_cell.angle_gamma   90.00
#
_symmetry.space_group_name_H-M   'P 1'
#
loop_
_entity.id
_entity.type
_entity.pdbx_description
1 polymer ?
#
loop_
_entity_poly.entity_id
_entity_poly.type
_entity_poly.pdbx_seq_one_letter_code
_entity_poly.pdbx_strand_id
1 'polypeptide(L)' 'IWSTKTKAIPGEMQQIKGFDVPMGYYFHNGHAWARIESGGYIRVGLDDFALKVLGEA' A
#
# COMPACT_ATOMS: atom_id res chain seq x y z
N ILE A 1 -18.55 0.41 -15.62
CA ILE A 1 -18.02 -0.68 -14.76
C ILE A 1 -17.29 -0.08 -13.57
N TRP A 2 -17.96 0.03 -12.42
CA TRP A 2 -17.32 0.51 -11.19
C TRP A 2 -16.92 -0.73 -10.39
N SER A 3 -15.63 -1.05 -10.35
CA SER A 3 -15.13 -2.07 -9.43
C SER A 3 -15.40 -1.59 -8.02
N THR A 4 -16.15 -2.36 -7.24
CA THR A 4 -16.28 -2.14 -5.80
C THR A 4 -14.87 -2.02 -5.23
N LYS A 5 -14.56 -0.88 -4.61
CA LYS A 5 -13.33 -0.71 -3.82
C LYS A 5 -13.48 -1.60 -2.60
N THR A 6 -13.23 -2.90 -2.75
CA THR A 6 -13.06 -3.79 -1.60
C THR A 6 -11.95 -3.16 -0.77
N LYS A 7 -12.30 -2.70 0.44
CA LYS A 7 -11.33 -2.19 1.40
C LYS A 7 -10.46 -3.38 1.78
N ALA A 8 -9.37 -3.59 1.05
CA ALA A 8 -8.37 -4.58 1.39
C ALA A 8 -7.78 -4.12 2.72
N ILE A 9 -8.21 -4.72 3.81
CA ILE A 9 -7.55 -4.56 5.10
C ILE A 9 -6.15 -5.16 4.86
N PRO A 10 -5.06 -4.37 4.99
CA PRO A 10 -3.73 -4.95 5.00
C PRO A 10 -3.72 -6.08 6.02
N GLY A 11 -2.95 -7.14 5.78
CA GLY A 11 -2.85 -8.22 6.74
C GLY A 11 -2.14 -7.74 8.01
N GLU A 12 -1.03 -8.39 8.34
CA GLU A 12 -0.16 -7.87 9.39
C GLU A 12 0.50 -6.56 8.95
N MET A 13 0.58 -5.59 9.87
CA MET A 13 1.25 -4.30 9.67
C MET A 13 2.37 -4.16 10.69
N GLN A 14 3.56 -3.81 10.22
CA GLN A 14 4.73 -3.59 11.07
C GLN A 14 5.05 -2.10 11.20
N GLN A 15 5.43 -1.70 12.42
CA GLN A 15 5.93 -0.37 12.70
C GLN A 15 7.45 -0.35 12.52
N ILE A 16 7.94 0.30 11.46
CA ILE A 16 9.38 0.43 11.20
C ILE A 16 9.75 1.90 11.25
N LYS A 17 10.49 2.31 12.29
CA LYS A 17 10.96 3.69 12.47
C LYS A 17 9.84 4.75 12.39
N GLY A 18 8.64 4.40 12.86
CA GLY A 18 7.47 5.28 12.82
C GLY A 18 6.71 5.29 11.49
N PHE A 19 6.96 4.33 10.60
CA PHE A 19 6.23 4.13 9.36
C PHE A 19 5.47 2.80 9.36
N ASP A 20 4.27 2.84 8.78
CA ASP A 20 3.38 1.69 8.63
C ASP A 20 3.81 0.87 7.40
N VAL A 21 4.32 -0.34 7.64
CA VAL A 21 4.78 -1.25 6.59
C VAL A 21 3.89 -2.50 6.56
N PRO A 22 2.96 -2.63 5.60
CA PRO A 22 2.12 -3.80 5.48
C PRO A 22 2.87 -5.03 4.94
N MET A 23 2.60 -6.19 5.51
CA MET A 23 3.13 -7.48 5.04
C MET A 23 2.40 -7.95 3.77
N GLY A 24 3.14 -8.63 2.87
CA GLY A 24 2.61 -9.12 1.59
C GLY A 24 2.51 -8.05 0.49
N TYR A 25 3.13 -6.89 0.72
CA TYR A 25 3.29 -5.82 -0.26
C TYR A 25 4.75 -5.77 -0.73
N TYR A 26 4.95 -5.36 -1.98
CA TYR A 26 6.26 -5.19 -2.58
C TYR A 26 6.56 -3.70 -2.72
N PHE A 27 7.75 -3.28 -2.34
CA PHE A 27 8.15 -1.88 -2.30
C PHE A 27 9.18 -1.54 -3.37
N HIS A 28 9.09 -0.31 -3.89
CA HIS A 28 10.05 0.27 -4.81
C HIS A 28 10.72 1.49 -4.18
N ASN A 29 12.01 1.72 -4.47
CA ASN A 29 12.80 2.82 -3.92
C ASN A 29 12.25 4.21 -4.26
N GLY A 30 11.37 4.32 -5.26
CA GLY A 30 10.63 5.54 -5.60
C GLY A 30 9.37 5.78 -4.78
N HIS A 31 9.28 5.23 -3.56
CA HIS A 31 8.17 5.36 -2.62
C HIS A 31 6.80 4.91 -3.10
N ALA A 32 6.79 3.79 -3.82
CA ALA A 32 5.58 3.13 -4.27
C ALA A 32 5.53 1.69 -3.76
N TRP A 33 4.32 1.15 -3.64
CA TRP A 33 4.08 -0.26 -3.36
C TRP A 33 3.21 -0.91 -4.43
N ALA A 34 3.32 -2.23 -4.52
CA ALA A 34 2.45 -3.09 -5.31
C ALA A 34 1.94 -4.28 -4.47
N ARG A 35 0.67 -4.65 -4.68
CA ARG A 35 0.04 -5.84 -4.10
C ARG A 35 -0.68 -6.62 -5.20
N ILE A 36 -0.43 -7.91 -5.24
CA ILE A 36 -1.15 -8.83 -6.12
C ILE A 36 -2.56 -9.00 -5.56
N GLU A 37 -3.56 -8.78 -6.40
CA GLU A 37 -4.97 -9.01 -6.12
C GLU A 37 -5.48 -10.20 -6.95
N SER A 38 -6.65 -10.71 -6.61
CA SER A 38 -7.27 -11.78 -7.40
C SER A 38 -7.65 -11.31 -8.80
N GLY A 39 -7.85 -12.27 -9.72
CA GLY A 39 -8.29 -11.98 -11.08
C GLY A 39 -7.21 -11.39 -12.00
N GLY A 40 -5.93 -11.51 -11.63
CA GLY A 40 -4.81 -11.01 -12.43
C GLY A 40 -4.58 -9.50 -12.30
N TYR A 41 -5.16 -8.86 -11.28
CA TYR A 41 -4.99 -7.44 -11.04
C TYR A 41 -3.84 -7.17 -10.06
N ILE A 42 -3.21 -6.01 -10.23
CA ILE A 42 -2.22 -5.48 -9.28
C ILE A 42 -2.75 -4.14 -8.78
N ARG A 43 -2.73 -3.98 -7.45
CA ARG A 43 -2.98 -2.69 -6.81
C ARG A 43 -1.64 -1.99 -6.58
N VAL A 44 -1.56 -0.72 -6.90
CA VAL A 44 -0.39 0.13 -6.66
C VAL A 44 -0.77 1.38 -5.88
N GLY A 45 0.17 1.93 -5.13
CA GLY A 45 -0.02 3.15 -4.34
C GLY A 45 1.29 3.73 -3.81
N LEU A 46 1.19 4.81 -3.04
CA LEU A 46 2.32 5.42 -2.33
C LEU A 46 2.48 4.76 -0.95
N ASP A 47 3.73 4.63 -0.50
CA ASP A 47 4.01 4.12 0.84
C ASP A 47 3.73 5.18 1.93
N ASP A 48 3.67 4.73 3.19
CA ASP A 48 3.36 5.58 4.33
C ASP A 48 4.40 6.70 4.53
N PHE A 49 5.66 6.46 4.16
CA PHE A 49 6.69 7.51 4.16
C PHE A 49 6.31 8.64 3.20
N ALA A 50 5.99 8.33 1.94
CA ALA A 50 5.59 9.33 0.96
C ALA A 50 4.31 10.07 1.38
N LEU A 51 3.34 9.37 1.94
CA LEU A 51 2.11 10.01 2.44
C LEU A 51 2.42 11.00 3.57
N LYS A 52 3.27 10.64 4.53
CA LYS A 52 3.70 11.55 5.61
C LYS A 52 4.51 12.75 5.11
N VAL A 53 5.34 12.56 4.08
CA VAL A 53 6.12 13.66 3.46
C VAL A 53 5.21 14.64 2.71
N LEU A 54 4.24 14.12 1.96
CA LEU A 54 3.32 14.94 1.15
C LEU A 54 2.25 15.64 2.00
N GLY A 55 2.01 15.15 3.22
CA GLY A 55 0.93 15.59 4.10
C GLY A 55 -0.31 14.72 3.95
N GLU A 56 -1.21 14.77 4.93
CA GLU A 56 -2.50 14.10 4.84
C GLU A 56 -3.31 14.64 3.66
N ALA A 57 -3.94 13.74 2.90
CA ALA A 57 -4.90 14.06 1.84
C ALA A 57 -6.32 14.28 2.40
#